data_AF-V7C0F6-F1
#
_entry.id   AF-V7C0F6-F1
#
_cell.length_a   1.000
_cell.length_b   1.000
_cell.length_c   1.000
_cell.angle_alpha   90.00
_cell.angle_beta   90.00
_cell.angle_gamma   90.00
#
_symmetry.space_group_name_H-M   'P 1'
#
loop_
_entity.id
_entity.type
_entity.pdbx_description
1 polymer ?
#
loop_
_entity_poly.entity_id
_entity_poly.type
_entity_poly.pdbx_seq_one_letter_code
_entity_poly.pdbx_strand_id
1 'polypeptide(L)'
;FYERTPEQQASLGYLVDSAQAEGTHVDAPGGGEAVTTDQVRREPHGSVGATAGHRAIAQSNSAEIAEALFRYTAPEEVMTFPSTCGACAASCETRMFVTNIPYFQEVIVMASTCDACGYRNSELKPGGRIPEKGKIITLSVKNVNDLSRDVIKSDTASVKVPEVDLELASGTLGGIVTTVEGLITRISESLERVHGFTFGDSLDENSRSKWIDFKARLNKLLSLEEPWTLILDDALANSFVAPATDDLKEDNQLAFEDYERSWEQNEELGLNDMDTSSAEVGDAPTNTSKTE
;
A
#
# COMPACT_ATOMS: atom_id res chain seq x y z
N PHE A 1 -10.99 -22.15 19.97
CA PHE A 1 -9.68 -22.46 19.39
C PHE A 1 -9.54 -23.98 19.28
N TYR A 2 -9.18 -24.50 18.12
CA TYR A 2 -8.90 -25.92 17.89
C TYR A 2 -7.46 -26.05 17.38
N GLU A 3 -6.74 -27.05 17.88
CA GLU A 3 -5.37 -27.35 17.44
C GLU A 3 -5.42 -28.11 16.11
N ARG A 4 -4.76 -27.56 15.09
CA ARG A 4 -4.74 -28.17 13.75
C ARG A 4 -4.01 -29.50 13.78
N THR A 5 -4.50 -30.46 12.98
CA THR A 5 -3.82 -31.75 12.84
C THR A 5 -2.51 -31.59 12.05
N PRO A 6 -1.54 -32.51 12.23
CA PRO A 6 -0.29 -32.51 11.48
C PRO A 6 -0.49 -32.53 9.94
N GLU A 7 -1.53 -33.20 9.46
CA GLU A 7 -1.89 -33.27 8.03
C GLU A 7 -2.36 -31.91 7.49
N GLN A 8 -3.08 -31.13 8.32
CA GLN A 8 -3.49 -29.77 7.99
C GLN A 8 -2.29 -28.82 7.96
N GLN A 9 -1.31 -29.00 8.85
CA GLN A 9 -0.06 -28.24 8.82
C GLN A 9 0.80 -28.57 7.60
N ALA A 10 0.88 -29.86 7.22
CA ALA A 10 1.63 -30.30 6.04
C ALA A 10 1.02 -29.76 4.73
N SER A 11 -0.32 -29.72 4.65
CA SER A 11 -1.05 -29.16 3.50
C SER A 11 -0.81 -27.66 3.33
N LEU A 12 -0.50 -26.97 4.42
CA LEU A 12 -0.15 -25.55 4.45
C LEU A 12 1.37 -25.29 4.35
N GLY A 13 2.19 -26.34 4.18
CA GLY A 13 3.63 -26.25 3.97
C GLY A 13 4.47 -26.06 5.24
N TYR A 14 3.89 -26.19 6.44
CA TYR A 14 4.59 -26.02 7.72
C TYR A 14 5.28 -27.32 8.20
N LEU A 15 6.02 -28.01 7.33
CA LEU A 15 6.82 -29.15 7.77
C LEU A 15 8.04 -28.64 8.55
N VAL A 16 8.01 -28.82 9.88
CA VAL A 16 9.22 -28.77 10.71
C VAL A 16 9.81 -30.17 10.71
N ASP A 17 10.98 -30.34 10.11
CA ASP A 17 11.72 -31.60 10.19
C ASP A 17 12.06 -31.89 11.66
N SER A 18 11.45 -32.93 12.22
CA SER A 18 11.65 -33.37 13.60
C SER A 18 13.01 -34.03 13.85
N ALA A 19 13.98 -33.84 12.95
CA ALA A 19 15.32 -34.42 13.02
C ALA A 19 16.39 -33.49 13.62
N GLN A 20 16.08 -32.24 14.01
CA GLN A 20 17.08 -31.30 14.56
C GLN A 20 17.02 -31.08 16.08
N ALA A 21 16.26 -31.88 16.82
CA ALA A 21 16.20 -31.79 18.27
C ALA A 21 16.47 -33.13 18.95
N GLU A 22 17.71 -33.66 18.88
CA GLU A 22 18.28 -34.56 19.90
C GLU A 22 19.80 -34.85 19.69
N GLY A 23 20.65 -34.33 20.58
CA GLY A 23 21.76 -35.06 21.24
C GLY A 23 23.06 -35.45 20.49
N THR A 24 24.10 -34.61 20.67
CA THR A 24 25.53 -34.88 21.04
C THR A 24 26.27 -36.24 20.82
N HIS A 25 27.55 -36.07 20.44
CA HIS A 25 28.79 -36.88 20.71
C HIS A 25 29.33 -37.91 19.66
N VAL A 26 30.49 -37.54 19.07
CA VAL A 26 31.78 -38.29 18.96
C VAL A 26 32.10 -39.18 17.73
N ASP A 27 33.29 -38.90 17.19
CA ASP A 27 34.25 -39.67 16.36
C ASP A 27 34.08 -39.85 14.83
N ALA A 28 35.10 -39.35 14.11
CA ALA A 28 35.53 -39.75 12.76
C ALA A 28 36.48 -40.99 12.88
N PRO A 29 36.83 -41.80 11.83
CA PRO A 29 37.27 -41.32 10.51
C PRO A 29 37.05 -42.25 9.26
N GLY A 30 37.28 -41.69 8.06
CA GLY A 30 38.09 -42.36 7.03
C GLY A 30 37.45 -42.88 5.73
N GLY A 31 37.76 -42.20 4.61
CA GLY A 31 38.34 -42.81 3.39
C GLY A 31 37.44 -43.17 2.20
N GLY A 32 37.79 -42.66 1.00
CA GLY A 32 37.56 -43.36 -0.28
C GLY A 32 37.04 -42.55 -1.49
N GLU A 33 37.95 -42.17 -2.39
CA GLU A 33 37.82 -41.74 -3.81
C GLU A 33 37.07 -42.77 -4.69
N ALA A 34 36.59 -42.59 -5.95
CA ALA A 34 36.31 -41.52 -6.90
C ALA A 34 35.62 -42.13 -8.18
N VAL A 35 35.13 -41.28 -9.09
CA VAL A 35 34.97 -41.44 -10.57
C VAL A 35 33.60 -41.84 -11.21
N THR A 36 33.01 -40.84 -11.90
CA THR A 36 32.25 -40.72 -13.20
C THR A 36 31.61 -41.95 -13.86
N THR A 37 30.43 -41.96 -14.53
CA THR A 37 29.76 -41.10 -15.55
C THR A 37 28.25 -41.49 -15.57
N ASP A 38 27.26 -40.65 -15.93
CA ASP A 38 26.80 -40.40 -17.31
C ASP A 38 25.57 -39.44 -17.31
N GLN A 39 25.35 -38.76 -18.42
CA GLN A 39 24.44 -37.62 -18.62
C GLN A 39 22.95 -37.99 -18.62
N VAL A 40 22.12 -37.27 -17.85
CA VAL A 40 20.74 -36.92 -18.26
C VAL A 40 20.44 -35.48 -17.83
N ARG A 41 20.40 -34.60 -18.82
CA ARG A 41 19.94 -33.22 -18.74
C ARG A 41 18.47 -33.20 -18.31
N ARG A 42 18.17 -32.72 -17.12
CA ARG A 42 16.81 -32.38 -16.68
C ARG A 42 16.74 -30.87 -16.47
N GLU A 43 16.17 -30.18 -17.46
CA GLU A 43 15.73 -28.80 -17.29
C GLU A 43 14.56 -28.80 -16.28
N PRO A 44 14.61 -27.98 -15.22
CA PRO A 44 13.43 -27.80 -14.38
C PRO A 44 12.35 -27.10 -15.22
N HIS A 45 11.19 -27.75 -15.29
CA HIS A 45 10.01 -27.25 -15.97
C HIS A 45 9.59 -25.91 -15.39
N GLY A 46 9.84 -24.84 -16.14
CA GLY A 46 9.48 -23.47 -15.80
C GLY A 46 9.88 -22.43 -16.86
N SER A 47 10.53 -22.86 -17.94
CA SER A 47 10.98 -22.02 -19.04
C SER A 47 9.95 -21.91 -20.17
N VAL A 48 8.68 -21.62 -19.84
CA VAL A 48 7.71 -21.14 -20.84
C VAL A 48 6.78 -20.12 -20.17
N GLY A 49 7.05 -18.83 -20.38
CA GLY A 49 5.98 -17.83 -20.38
C GLY A 49 5.90 -16.80 -19.26
N ALA A 50 6.98 -16.34 -18.64
CA ALA A 50 6.90 -15.18 -17.72
C ALA A 50 8.04 -14.15 -17.83
N THR A 51 8.86 -14.19 -18.89
CA THR A 51 10.03 -13.31 -19.02
C THR A 51 9.76 -11.91 -19.58
N ALA A 52 8.48 -11.50 -19.72
CA ALA A 52 8.14 -10.20 -20.33
C ALA A 52 7.02 -9.41 -19.63
N GLY A 53 6.55 -9.83 -18.45
CA GLY A 53 5.28 -9.36 -17.91
C GLY A 53 5.32 -8.47 -16.66
N HIS A 54 6.47 -8.19 -16.03
CA HIS A 54 6.45 -7.52 -14.72
C HIS A 54 7.62 -6.56 -14.57
N ARG A 55 7.47 -5.34 -15.11
CA ARG A 55 8.43 -4.25 -14.88
C ARG A 55 7.80 -2.94 -14.43
N ALA A 56 6.58 -2.96 -13.88
CA ALA A 56 5.88 -1.71 -13.58
C ALA A 56 4.84 -1.80 -12.45
N ILE A 57 5.18 -2.41 -11.30
CA ILE A 57 4.29 -2.38 -10.12
C ILE A 57 4.97 -1.81 -8.86
N ALA A 58 6.24 -1.42 -8.89
CA ALA A 58 6.89 -0.94 -7.65
C ALA A 58 7.90 0.19 -7.92
N GLN A 59 7.35 1.36 -8.26
CA GLN A 59 8.13 2.58 -8.35
C GLN A 59 7.53 3.68 -7.47
N SER A 60 6.99 3.37 -6.29
CA SER A 60 7.00 4.43 -5.26
C SER A 60 8.46 4.67 -4.92
N ASN A 61 8.98 5.82 -5.35
CA ASN A 61 10.37 6.19 -5.11
C ASN A 61 10.51 6.39 -3.60
N SER A 62 11.15 5.44 -2.92
CA SER A 62 11.32 5.44 -1.47
C SER A 62 11.99 6.72 -0.96
N ALA A 63 12.73 7.43 -1.81
CA ALA A 63 13.28 8.75 -1.52
C ALA A 63 12.23 9.86 -1.43
N GLU A 64 11.26 9.90 -2.36
CA GLU A 64 10.20 10.94 -2.37
C GLU A 64 9.25 10.77 -1.19
N ILE A 65 8.91 9.52 -0.85
CA ILE A 65 8.07 9.22 0.31
C ILE A 65 8.79 9.57 1.60
N ALA A 66 10.07 9.20 1.70
CA ALA A 66 10.88 9.56 2.85
C ALA A 66 11.03 11.09 2.96
N GLU A 67 11.29 11.81 1.87
CA GLU A 67 11.42 13.28 1.87
C GLU A 67 10.10 13.98 2.24
N ALA A 68 8.97 13.54 1.68
CA ALA A 68 7.64 14.04 2.05
C ALA A 68 7.34 13.81 3.54
N LEU A 69 7.66 12.62 4.07
CA LEU A 69 7.41 12.28 5.47
C LEU A 69 8.40 12.92 6.45
N PHE A 70 9.67 13.05 6.08
CA PHE A 70 10.71 13.72 6.87
C PHE A 70 10.47 15.22 7.00
N ARG A 71 9.64 15.80 6.14
CA ARG A 71 9.15 17.17 6.29
C ARG A 71 8.35 17.37 7.58
N TYR A 72 7.71 16.31 8.07
CA TYR A 72 6.84 16.36 9.24
C TYR A 72 7.56 15.94 10.52
N THR A 73 8.32 14.83 10.50
CA THR A 73 9.10 14.35 11.66
C THR A 73 10.32 13.53 11.19
N ALA A 74 11.50 13.80 11.76
CA ALA A 74 12.67 12.94 11.56
C ALA A 74 12.51 11.64 12.40
N PRO A 75 12.80 10.45 11.86
CA PRO A 75 12.59 9.20 12.56
C PRO A 75 13.55 9.14 13.75
N GLU A 76 12.99 9.05 14.97
CA GLU A 76 13.81 8.87 16.18
C GLU A 76 14.55 7.53 16.16
N GLU A 77 13.94 6.50 15.56
CA GLU A 77 14.54 5.16 15.42
C GLU A 77 14.02 4.48 14.13
N VAL A 78 14.92 3.91 13.34
CA VAL A 78 14.58 3.10 12.15
C VAL A 78 14.85 1.64 12.46
N MET A 79 13.79 0.84 12.54
CA MET A 79 13.88 -0.60 12.69
C MET A 79 14.17 -1.24 11.33
N THR A 80 15.05 -2.23 11.28
CA THR A 80 15.36 -2.98 10.05
C THR A 80 15.11 -4.45 10.27
N PHE A 81 14.30 -5.06 9.40
CA PHE A 81 13.94 -6.48 9.48
C PHE A 81 14.40 -7.21 8.22
N PRO A 82 14.95 -8.44 8.34
CA PRO A 82 15.21 -9.28 7.19
C PRO A 82 13.88 -9.69 6.53
N SER A 83 13.82 -9.59 5.22
CA SER A 83 12.65 -9.88 4.40
C SER A 83 13.05 -10.61 3.10
N THR A 84 12.07 -11.03 2.33
CA THR A 84 12.25 -11.69 1.03
C THR A 84 11.67 -10.80 -0.06
N CYS A 85 12.43 -10.58 -1.12
CA CYS A 85 12.02 -9.73 -2.23
C CYS A 85 10.83 -10.33 -2.98
N GLY A 86 9.71 -9.62 -3.01
CA GLY A 86 8.50 -10.06 -3.71
C GLY A 86 8.67 -10.24 -5.23
N ALA A 87 9.72 -9.69 -5.83
CA ALA A 87 9.98 -9.78 -7.27
C ALA A 87 10.95 -10.92 -7.67
N CYS A 88 11.99 -11.19 -6.88
CA CYS A 88 13.03 -12.17 -7.24
C CYS A 88 13.32 -13.22 -6.17
N ALA A 89 12.59 -13.18 -5.05
CA ALA A 89 12.76 -14.06 -3.89
C ALA A 89 14.16 -14.05 -3.24
N ALA A 90 15.04 -13.12 -3.61
CA ALA A 90 16.30 -12.91 -2.91
C ALA A 90 16.06 -12.30 -1.52
N SER A 91 16.97 -12.56 -0.59
CA SER A 91 16.96 -11.88 0.72
C SER A 91 17.14 -10.37 0.53
N CYS A 92 16.33 -9.59 1.23
CA CYS A 92 16.42 -8.13 1.26
C CYS A 92 16.07 -7.62 2.66
N GLU A 93 16.22 -6.32 2.88
CA GLU A 93 15.86 -5.68 4.14
C GLU A 93 14.63 -4.79 3.96
N THR A 94 13.76 -4.80 4.97
CA THR A 94 12.66 -3.83 5.09
C THR A 94 12.98 -2.90 6.25
N ARG A 95 13.06 -1.61 5.97
CA ARG A 95 13.21 -0.56 6.98
C ARG A 95 11.83 -0.06 7.37
N MET A 96 11.61 0.06 8.66
CA MET A 96 10.35 0.49 9.25
C MET A 96 10.62 1.64 10.22
N PHE A 97 9.84 2.70 10.12
CA PHE A 97 9.81 3.74 11.14
C PHE A 97 8.36 4.17 11.40
N VAL A 98 8.10 4.57 12.64
CA VAL A 98 6.83 5.13 13.06
C VAL A 98 6.98 6.65 13.04
N THR A 99 6.03 7.34 12.42
CA THR A 99 6.03 8.80 12.38
C THR A 99 4.62 9.32 12.60
N ASN A 100 4.51 10.49 13.22
CA ASN A 100 3.24 11.18 13.36
C ASN A 100 3.15 12.28 12.29
N ILE A 101 2.09 12.23 11.47
CA ILE A 101 1.81 13.26 10.48
C ILE A 101 0.84 14.27 11.11
N PRO A 102 1.23 15.56 11.22
CA PRO A 102 0.36 16.62 11.70
C PRO A 102 -1.00 16.60 10.99
N TYR A 103 -2.07 16.77 11.77
CA TYR A 103 -3.47 16.78 11.27
C TYR A 103 -3.99 15.46 10.69
N PHE A 104 -3.22 14.38 10.77
CA PHE A 104 -3.62 13.06 10.29
C PHE A 104 -3.66 12.05 11.44
N GLN A 105 -2.64 11.20 11.56
CA GLN A 105 -2.48 10.22 12.63
C GLN A 105 -1.06 9.65 12.62
N GLU A 106 -0.77 8.79 13.58
CA GLU A 106 0.44 7.97 13.57
C GLU A 106 0.39 7.00 12.38
N VAL A 107 1.50 6.91 11.64
CA VAL A 107 1.65 6.03 10.49
C VAL A 107 2.95 5.24 10.60
N ILE A 108 2.91 4.01 10.13
CA ILE A 108 4.05 3.12 10.05
C ILE A 108 4.49 3.06 8.60
N VAL A 109 5.72 3.47 8.34
CA VAL A 109 6.28 3.56 7.00
C VAL A 109 7.23 2.39 6.83
N MET A 110 6.94 1.53 5.86
CA MET A 110 7.74 0.35 5.54
C MET A 110 8.34 0.51 4.16
N ALA A 111 9.67 0.56 4.08
CA ALA A 111 10.40 0.67 2.82
C ALA A 111 11.31 -0.56 2.62
N SER A 112 11.06 -1.32 1.56
CA SER A 112 11.88 -2.46 1.15
C SER A 112 12.69 -2.09 -0.09
N THR A 113 13.99 -2.36 -0.09
CA THR A 113 14.85 -2.21 -1.26
C THR A 113 15.64 -3.49 -1.48
N CYS A 114 15.62 -4.01 -2.71
CA CYS A 114 16.35 -5.22 -3.08
C CYS A 114 17.57 -4.87 -3.93
N ASP A 115 18.76 -5.14 -3.40
CA ASP A 115 20.02 -4.87 -4.10
C ASP A 115 20.27 -5.80 -5.30
N ALA A 116 19.62 -6.97 -5.33
CA ALA A 116 19.81 -7.96 -6.39
C ALA A 116 19.10 -7.59 -7.71
N CYS A 117 17.84 -7.13 -7.62
CA CYS A 117 17.04 -6.82 -8.81
C CYS A 117 16.61 -5.34 -8.91
N GLY A 118 16.91 -4.52 -7.91
CA GLY A 118 16.52 -3.11 -7.85
C GLY A 118 15.05 -2.87 -7.49
N TYR A 119 14.31 -3.90 -7.08
CA TYR A 119 12.93 -3.75 -6.62
C TYR A 119 12.86 -2.84 -5.39
N ARG A 120 11.95 -1.87 -5.42
CA ARG A 120 11.69 -0.92 -4.32
C ARG A 120 10.21 -0.88 -4.03
N ASN A 121 9.85 -1.04 -2.76
CA ASN A 121 8.47 -0.91 -2.31
C ASN A 121 8.42 0.01 -1.11
N SER A 122 7.40 0.86 -1.04
CA SER A 122 7.15 1.74 0.10
C SER A 122 5.67 1.66 0.43
N GLU A 123 5.36 1.14 1.61
CA GLU A 123 4.02 0.99 2.10
C GLU A 123 3.84 1.88 3.32
N LEU A 124 2.67 2.50 3.40
CA LEU A 124 2.24 3.22 4.58
C LEU A 124 1.10 2.42 5.21
N LYS A 125 1.25 2.10 6.49
CA LYS A 125 0.20 1.46 7.29
C LYS A 125 -0.29 2.43 8.34
N PRO A 126 -1.60 2.51 8.59
CA PRO A 126 -2.12 3.30 9.70
C PRO A 126 -1.61 2.72 11.02
N GLY A 127 -1.11 3.58 11.90
CA GLY A 127 -0.84 3.27 13.30
C GLY A 127 -2.05 3.59 14.18
N GLY A 128 -2.06 3.07 15.41
CA GLY A 128 -3.08 3.39 16.40
C GLY A 128 -4.45 2.71 16.21
N ARG A 129 -5.49 3.33 16.79
CA ARG A 129 -6.87 2.83 16.80
C ARG A 129 -7.58 3.17 15.49
N ILE A 130 -8.44 2.26 15.03
CA ILE A 130 -9.35 2.51 13.91
C ILE A 130 -10.28 3.70 14.25
N PRO A 131 -10.31 4.77 13.43
CA PRO A 131 -11.22 5.90 13.65
C PRO A 131 -12.69 5.46 13.69
N GLU A 132 -13.49 6.15 14.51
CA GLU A 132 -14.92 5.86 14.69
C GLU A 132 -15.76 6.27 13.46
N LYS A 133 -15.26 7.23 12.67
CA LYS A 133 -15.92 7.80 11.51
C LYS A 133 -15.09 7.60 10.25
N GLY A 134 -15.78 7.52 9.10
CA GLY A 134 -15.15 7.69 7.80
C GLY A 134 -14.89 9.17 7.51
N LYS A 135 -14.04 9.44 6.53
CA LYS A 135 -13.66 10.81 6.15
C LYS A 135 -13.66 10.97 4.64
N ILE A 136 -14.28 12.06 4.19
CA ILE A 136 -14.20 12.53 2.80
C ILE A 136 -13.29 13.75 2.78
N ILE A 137 -12.28 13.71 1.91
CA ILE A 137 -11.34 14.78 1.68
C ILE A 137 -11.61 15.33 0.29
N THR A 138 -11.98 16.61 0.21
CA THR A 138 -12.24 17.29 -1.06
C THR A 138 -11.18 18.36 -1.28
N LEU A 139 -10.40 18.23 -2.35
CA LEU A 139 -9.39 19.19 -2.77
C LEU A 139 -9.81 19.85 -4.08
N SER A 140 -9.92 21.18 -4.08
CA SER A 140 -10.12 21.99 -5.29
C SER A 140 -8.76 22.39 -5.86
N VAL A 141 -8.36 21.75 -6.95
CA VAL A 141 -7.07 21.93 -7.63
C VAL A 141 -7.18 23.10 -8.60
N LYS A 142 -6.47 24.20 -8.33
CA LYS A 142 -6.57 25.45 -9.11
C LYS A 142 -5.23 25.94 -9.65
N ASN A 143 -4.13 25.58 -9.00
CA ASN A 143 -2.80 26.07 -9.33
C ASN A 143 -1.79 24.92 -9.38
N VAL A 144 -0.63 25.17 -10.00
CA VAL A 144 0.43 24.15 -10.18
C VAL A 144 0.99 23.67 -8.83
N ASN A 145 0.98 24.52 -7.80
CA ASN A 145 1.42 24.12 -6.47
C ASN A 145 0.47 23.07 -5.86
N ASP A 146 -0.82 23.10 -6.19
CA ASP A 146 -1.78 22.10 -5.74
C ASP A 146 -1.47 20.70 -6.28
N LEU A 147 -0.90 20.60 -7.50
CA LEU A 147 -0.45 19.34 -8.08
C LEU A 147 0.72 18.72 -7.30
N SER A 148 1.53 19.56 -6.66
CA SER A 148 2.68 19.14 -5.85
C SER A 148 2.34 18.80 -4.40
N ARG A 149 1.07 18.91 -3.98
CA ARG A 149 0.63 18.53 -2.63
C ARG A 149 0.82 17.04 -2.42
N ASP A 150 1.35 16.68 -1.26
CA ASP A 150 1.50 15.28 -0.85
C ASP A 150 0.11 14.66 -0.61
N VAL A 151 -0.08 13.44 -1.12
CA VAL A 151 -1.29 12.65 -0.99
C VAL A 151 -0.93 11.26 -0.48
N ILE A 152 -1.58 10.88 0.61
CA ILE A 152 -1.56 9.51 1.12
C ILE A 152 -2.93 8.93 0.82
N LYS A 153 -2.97 7.97 -0.09
CA LYS A 153 -4.17 7.21 -0.39
C LYS A 153 -4.09 5.87 0.35
N SER A 154 -5.06 5.55 1.18
CA SER A 154 -5.17 4.21 1.77
C SER A 154 -5.68 3.18 0.75
N ASP A 155 -5.58 1.91 1.11
CA ASP A 155 -6.20 0.82 0.36
C ASP A 155 -7.73 0.85 0.42
N THR A 156 -8.32 1.30 1.53
CA THR A 156 -9.77 1.41 1.70
C THR A 156 -10.39 2.64 1.03
N ALA A 157 -9.56 3.59 0.56
CA ALA A 157 -10.05 4.81 -0.05
C ALA A 157 -10.49 4.64 -1.52
N SER A 158 -11.62 5.25 -1.83
CA SER A 158 -12.08 5.51 -3.19
C SER A 158 -11.58 6.88 -3.67
N VAL A 159 -11.36 7.01 -4.98
CA VAL A 159 -10.89 8.25 -5.62
C VAL A 159 -11.91 8.69 -6.65
N LYS A 160 -12.34 9.94 -6.61
CA LYS A 160 -13.29 10.51 -7.58
C LYS A 160 -12.79 11.83 -8.13
N VAL A 161 -12.93 12.01 -9.45
CA VAL A 161 -12.72 13.28 -10.15
C VAL A 161 -13.95 13.54 -11.03
N PRO A 162 -14.93 14.30 -10.52
CA PRO A 162 -16.22 14.51 -11.19
C PRO A 162 -16.09 15.10 -12.60
N GLU A 163 -15.13 15.99 -12.84
CA GLU A 163 -14.97 16.70 -14.10
C GLU A 163 -14.57 15.78 -15.27
N VAL A 164 -13.97 14.63 -14.98
CA VAL A 164 -13.60 13.61 -15.97
C VAL A 164 -14.45 12.35 -15.89
N ASP A 165 -15.47 12.32 -15.02
CA ASP A 165 -16.28 11.13 -14.71
C ASP A 165 -15.43 9.93 -14.26
N LEU A 166 -14.34 10.20 -13.54
CA LEU A 166 -13.45 9.16 -13.01
C LEU A 166 -13.90 8.78 -11.60
N GLU A 167 -14.15 7.49 -11.40
CA GLU A 167 -14.41 6.89 -10.09
C GLU A 167 -13.62 5.59 -9.96
N LEU A 168 -12.82 5.49 -8.90
CA LEU A 168 -12.05 4.32 -8.54
C LEU A 168 -12.52 3.81 -7.18
N ALA A 169 -12.98 2.56 -7.16
CA ALA A 169 -13.45 1.91 -5.95
C ALA A 169 -12.31 1.67 -4.93
N SER A 170 -12.68 1.37 -3.69
CA SER A 170 -11.76 0.87 -2.66
C SER A 170 -10.98 -0.36 -3.18
N GLY A 171 -9.77 -0.54 -2.67
CA GLY A 171 -8.83 -1.62 -3.06
C GLY A 171 -8.10 -1.40 -4.39
N THR A 172 -8.55 -0.48 -5.23
CA THR A 172 -7.83 -0.13 -6.48
C THR A 172 -6.52 0.59 -6.17
N LEU A 173 -5.45 0.37 -6.93
CA LEU A 173 -4.11 0.99 -6.76
C LEU A 173 -3.37 0.69 -5.43
N GLY A 174 -4.04 0.15 -4.41
CA GLY A 174 -3.49 -0.09 -3.08
C GLY A 174 -3.20 1.20 -2.29
N GLY A 175 -2.57 1.03 -1.13
CA GLY A 175 -2.11 2.14 -0.29
C GLY A 175 -0.83 2.74 -0.86
N ILE A 176 -0.85 4.02 -1.24
CA ILE A 176 0.28 4.71 -1.87
C ILE A 176 0.49 6.11 -1.27
N VAL A 177 1.75 6.50 -1.18
CA VAL A 177 2.16 7.87 -0.87
C VAL A 177 2.73 8.48 -2.15
N THR A 178 2.14 9.59 -2.58
CA THR A 178 2.45 10.25 -3.84
C THR A 178 2.09 11.74 -3.75
N THR A 179 2.09 12.46 -4.86
CA THR A 179 1.54 13.82 -4.96
C THR A 179 0.21 13.79 -5.72
N VAL A 180 -0.54 14.89 -5.77
CA VAL A 180 -1.75 14.98 -6.60
C VAL A 180 -1.43 14.66 -8.07
N GLU A 181 -0.34 15.20 -8.61
CA GLU A 181 0.15 14.89 -9.96
C GLU A 181 0.49 13.40 -10.12
N GLY A 182 1.23 12.86 -9.14
CA GLY A 182 1.67 11.47 -9.13
C GLY A 182 0.47 10.51 -9.07
N LEU A 183 -0.57 10.84 -8.30
CA LEU A 183 -1.80 10.05 -8.23
C LEU A 183 -2.49 9.97 -9.60
N ILE A 184 -2.69 11.10 -10.28
CA ILE A 184 -3.33 11.12 -11.62
C ILE A 184 -2.47 10.37 -12.64
N THR A 185 -1.15 10.54 -12.59
CA THR A 185 -0.22 9.82 -13.47
C THR A 185 -0.31 8.32 -13.25
N ARG A 186 -0.35 7.87 -12.00
CA ARG A 186 -0.52 6.44 -11.64
C ARG A 186 -1.84 5.86 -12.09
N ILE A 187 -2.92 6.63 -11.95
CA ILE A 187 -4.25 6.24 -12.44
C ILE A 187 -4.19 6.04 -13.96
N SER A 188 -3.61 7.00 -14.69
CA SER A 188 -3.43 6.91 -16.14
C SER A 188 -2.62 5.66 -16.55
N GLU A 189 -1.45 5.44 -15.93
CA GLU A 189 -0.60 4.26 -16.18
C GLU A 189 -1.33 2.93 -15.90
N SER A 190 -2.10 2.88 -14.80
CA SER A 190 -2.84 1.68 -14.41
C SER A 190 -3.96 1.38 -15.40
N LEU A 191 -4.73 2.40 -15.80
CA LEU A 191 -5.79 2.26 -16.79
C LEU A 191 -5.22 1.92 -18.17
N GLU A 192 -4.10 2.52 -18.57
CA GLU A 192 -3.38 2.16 -19.81
C GLU A 192 -2.93 0.70 -19.81
N ARG A 193 -2.53 0.15 -18.67
CA ARG A 193 -2.12 -1.26 -18.57
C ARG A 193 -3.31 -2.20 -18.77
N VAL A 194 -4.45 -1.88 -18.14
CA VAL A 194 -5.68 -2.69 -18.24
C VAL A 194 -6.25 -2.61 -19.66
N HIS A 195 -6.34 -1.39 -20.19
CA HIS A 195 -6.97 -1.13 -21.48
C HIS A 195 -6.03 -1.38 -22.67
N GLY A 196 -4.73 -1.16 -22.52
CA GLY A 196 -3.71 -1.37 -23.56
C GLY A 196 -3.59 -2.82 -24.04
N PHE A 197 -3.93 -3.80 -23.21
CA PHE A 197 -4.02 -5.20 -23.61
C PHE A 197 -5.38 -5.58 -24.21
N THR A 198 -6.46 -4.90 -23.81
CA THR A 198 -7.81 -5.16 -24.34
C THR A 198 -8.02 -4.57 -25.74
N PHE A 199 -7.25 -3.54 -26.14
CA PHE A 199 -7.26 -2.96 -27.51
C PHE A 199 -6.55 -3.80 -28.57
N GLY A 200 -6.87 -5.09 -28.66
CA GLY A 200 -6.61 -5.87 -29.87
C GLY A 200 -7.36 -5.29 -31.09
N ASP A 201 -7.04 -5.82 -32.27
CA ASP A 201 -7.69 -5.52 -33.55
C ASP A 201 -9.21 -5.81 -33.58
N SER A 202 -9.70 -6.55 -32.58
CA SER A 202 -11.07 -7.04 -32.47
C SER A 202 -12.00 -6.15 -31.64
N LEU A 203 -11.48 -5.08 -31.01
CA LEU A 203 -12.33 -4.14 -30.27
C LEU A 203 -13.06 -3.18 -31.20
N ASP A 204 -14.26 -2.77 -30.79
CA ASP A 204 -15.06 -1.80 -31.51
C ASP A 204 -14.37 -0.43 -31.53
N GLU A 205 -14.36 0.21 -32.71
CA GLU A 205 -13.71 1.52 -32.92
C GLU A 205 -14.27 2.62 -31.98
N ASN A 206 -15.50 2.44 -31.51
CA ASN A 206 -16.17 3.35 -30.60
C ASN A 206 -15.56 3.30 -29.18
N SER A 207 -15.30 2.12 -28.62
CA SER A 207 -14.62 1.96 -27.32
C SER A 207 -13.19 2.50 -27.37
N ARG A 208 -12.46 2.30 -28.48
CA ARG A 208 -11.13 2.89 -28.69
C ARG A 208 -11.19 4.42 -28.69
N SER A 209 -12.14 4.99 -29.43
CA SER A 209 -12.31 6.45 -29.51
C SER A 209 -12.65 7.06 -28.14
N LYS A 210 -13.55 6.42 -27.38
CA LYS A 210 -13.91 6.84 -26.01
C LYS A 210 -12.71 6.83 -25.07
N TRP A 211 -11.87 5.80 -25.16
CA TRP A 211 -10.65 5.74 -24.35
C TRP A 211 -9.64 6.83 -24.71
N ILE A 212 -9.44 7.10 -26.00
CA ILE A 212 -8.54 8.17 -26.44
C ILE A 212 -9.04 9.53 -25.93
N ASP A 213 -10.34 9.78 -26.00
CA ASP A 213 -10.97 10.99 -25.48
C ASP A 213 -10.81 11.10 -23.95
N PHE A 214 -11.09 10.02 -23.23
CA PHE A 214 -10.90 9.96 -21.77
C PHE A 214 -9.44 10.18 -21.35
N LYS A 215 -8.48 9.56 -22.05
CA LYS A 215 -7.04 9.77 -21.82
C LYS A 215 -6.66 11.23 -22.09
N ALA A 216 -7.22 11.86 -23.12
CA ALA A 216 -7.00 13.28 -23.38
C ALA A 216 -7.56 14.16 -22.24
N ARG A 217 -8.74 13.83 -21.71
CA ARG A 217 -9.33 14.50 -20.53
C ARG A 217 -8.46 14.34 -19.29
N LEU A 218 -7.93 13.14 -19.01
CA LEU A 218 -7.00 12.92 -17.90
C LEU A 218 -5.71 13.74 -18.03
N ASN A 219 -5.14 13.82 -19.23
CA ASN A 219 -3.93 14.61 -19.46
C ASN A 219 -4.17 16.12 -19.28
N LYS A 220 -5.40 16.61 -19.55
CA LYS A 220 -5.77 18.01 -19.29
C LYS A 220 -5.81 18.35 -17.79
N LEU A 221 -6.05 17.37 -16.91
CA LEU A 221 -5.98 17.60 -15.46
C LEU A 221 -4.55 17.95 -15.02
N LEU A 222 -3.55 17.35 -15.67
CA LEU A 222 -2.13 17.60 -15.41
C LEU A 222 -1.68 18.96 -15.99
N SER A 223 -2.28 19.41 -17.09
CA SER A 223 -1.95 20.73 -17.67
C SER A 223 -2.60 21.91 -16.94
N LEU A 224 -3.57 21.65 -16.04
CA LEU A 224 -4.26 22.68 -15.25
C LEU A 224 -4.91 23.78 -16.10
N GLU A 225 -5.38 23.44 -17.30
CA GLU A 225 -6.11 24.37 -18.16
C GLU A 225 -7.43 24.83 -17.51
N GLU A 226 -8.07 23.94 -16.76
CA GLU A 226 -9.31 24.18 -16.02
C GLU A 226 -9.16 23.67 -14.57
N PRO A 227 -9.72 24.38 -13.57
CA PRO A 227 -9.73 23.90 -12.20
C PRO A 227 -10.64 22.68 -12.06
N TRP A 228 -10.24 21.74 -11.21
CA TRP A 228 -10.95 20.47 -11.02
C TRP A 228 -10.91 20.02 -9.57
N THR A 229 -11.66 18.96 -9.24
CA THR A 229 -11.87 18.53 -7.86
C THR A 229 -11.39 17.10 -7.66
N LEU A 230 -10.51 16.89 -6.70
CA LEU A 230 -10.11 15.57 -6.22
C LEU A 230 -10.91 15.24 -4.95
N ILE A 231 -11.62 14.11 -4.96
CA ILE A 231 -12.34 13.62 -3.79
C ILE A 231 -11.74 12.27 -3.40
N LEU A 232 -11.29 12.16 -2.15
CA LEU A 232 -10.89 10.90 -1.51
C LEU A 232 -11.92 10.56 -0.45
N ASP A 233 -12.61 9.44 -0.60
CA ASP A 233 -13.58 8.95 0.37
C ASP A 233 -13.07 7.65 0.98
N ASP A 234 -12.75 7.71 2.28
CA ASP A 234 -12.13 6.64 3.04
C ASP A 234 -12.92 6.31 4.31
N ALA A 235 -13.51 5.12 4.35
CA ALA A 235 -14.28 4.63 5.48
C ALA A 235 -13.44 4.43 6.75
N LEU A 236 -12.13 4.22 6.63
CA LEU A 236 -11.22 4.10 7.78
C LEU A 236 -10.49 5.41 8.10
N ALA A 237 -10.75 6.48 7.35
CA ALA A 237 -10.08 7.78 7.51
C ALA A 237 -8.53 7.69 7.53
N ASN A 238 -7.97 6.74 6.77
CA ASN A 238 -6.53 6.48 6.63
C ASN A 238 -5.91 7.16 5.41
N SER A 239 -6.60 8.13 4.81
CA SER A 239 -6.11 8.94 3.70
C SER A 239 -5.85 10.37 4.14
N PHE A 240 -4.91 11.03 3.46
CA PHE A 240 -4.47 12.38 3.79
C PHE A 240 -4.09 13.16 2.54
N VAL A 241 -4.34 14.47 2.57
CA VAL A 241 -3.86 15.43 1.58
C VAL A 241 -3.20 16.56 2.35
N ALA A 242 -1.96 16.88 2.01
CA ALA A 242 -1.23 17.94 2.66
C ALA A 242 -1.84 19.32 2.35
N PRO A 243 -2.01 20.19 3.37
CA PRO A 243 -2.38 21.58 3.13
C PRO A 243 -1.26 22.30 2.37
N ALA A 244 -1.63 23.31 1.57
CA ALA A 244 -0.64 24.16 0.91
C ALA A 244 0.00 25.19 1.85
N THR A 245 -0.66 25.46 2.99
CA THR A 245 -0.26 26.41 4.02
C THR A 245 0.10 25.70 5.32
N ASP A 246 0.90 26.34 6.18
CA ASP A 246 1.27 25.79 7.48
C ASP A 246 0.04 25.59 8.40
N ASP A 247 -0.95 26.46 8.25
CA ASP A 247 -2.23 26.38 8.95
C ASP A 247 -3.33 25.84 8.05
N LEU A 248 -3.96 24.72 8.46
CA LEU A 248 -5.07 24.07 7.75
C LEU A 248 -6.28 24.99 7.56
N LYS A 249 -6.49 25.93 8.50
CA LYS A 249 -7.64 26.86 8.49
C LYS A 249 -7.55 27.91 7.39
N GLU A 250 -6.37 28.15 6.86
CA GLU A 250 -6.16 29.13 5.79
C GLU A 250 -6.35 28.50 4.40
N ASP A 251 -6.37 27.16 4.33
CA ASP A 251 -6.51 26.42 3.08
C ASP A 251 -7.98 26.28 2.67
N ASN A 252 -8.49 27.30 1.99
CA ASN A 252 -9.86 27.32 1.45
C ASN A 252 -10.07 26.32 0.28
N GLN A 253 -9.02 25.64 -0.18
CA GLN A 253 -9.11 24.65 -1.26
C GLN A 253 -9.29 23.23 -0.75
N LEU A 254 -9.07 23.00 0.54
CA LEU A 254 -9.11 21.68 1.16
C LEU A 254 -10.24 21.61 2.20
N ALA A 255 -11.16 20.67 2.02
CA ALA A 255 -12.27 20.43 2.92
C ALA A 255 -12.27 18.99 3.43
N PHE A 256 -12.68 18.82 4.69
CA PHE A 256 -12.81 17.53 5.36
C PHE A 256 -14.23 17.37 5.89
N GLU A 257 -14.84 16.24 5.56
CA GLU A 257 -16.18 15.89 6.03
C GLU A 257 -16.12 14.51 6.68
N ASP A 258 -16.41 14.44 7.98
CA ASP A 258 -16.52 13.17 8.69
C ASP A 258 -17.94 12.63 8.54
N TYR A 259 -18.08 11.32 8.28
CA TYR A 259 -19.37 10.65 8.15
C TYR A 259 -19.44 9.38 8.99
N GLU A 260 -20.66 9.02 9.41
CA GLU A 260 -20.91 7.73 10.06
C GLU A 260 -20.97 6.64 9.00
N ARG A 261 -20.09 5.64 9.14
CA ARG A 261 -20.06 4.48 8.25
C ARG A 261 -21.41 3.78 8.24
N SER A 262 -21.82 3.32 7.05
CA SER A 262 -22.99 2.46 6.93
C SER A 262 -22.73 1.10 7.57
N TRP A 263 -23.81 0.37 7.87
CA TRP A 263 -23.70 -0.98 8.40
C TRP A 263 -22.94 -1.92 7.44
N GLU A 264 -23.18 -1.78 6.13
CA GLU A 264 -22.50 -2.56 5.08
C GLU A 264 -21.00 -2.26 5.03
N GLN A 265 -20.61 -0.99 5.17
CA GLN A 265 -19.20 -0.60 5.24
C GLN A 265 -18.52 -1.21 6.48
N ASN A 266 -19.20 -1.19 7.64
CA ASN A 266 -18.65 -1.81 8.84
C ASN A 266 -18.54 -3.34 8.69
N GLU A 267 -19.47 -3.97 7.99
CA GLU A 267 -19.43 -5.42 7.72
C GLU A 267 -18.26 -5.79 6.81
N GLU A 268 -18.06 -5.05 5.72
CA GLU A 268 -16.96 -5.25 4.79
C GLU A 268 -15.59 -5.06 5.47
N LEU A 269 -15.51 -4.13 6.42
CA LEU A 269 -14.32 -3.85 7.21
C LEU A 269 -14.16 -4.78 8.44
N GLY A 270 -15.12 -5.68 8.69
CA GLY A 270 -15.11 -6.59 9.83
C GLY A 270 -15.27 -5.92 11.20
N LEU A 271 -15.80 -4.70 11.23
CA LEU A 271 -15.96 -3.90 12.45
C LEU A 271 -17.18 -4.31 13.28
N ASN A 272 -18.21 -4.89 12.65
CA ASN A 272 -19.44 -5.29 13.35
C ASN A 272 -19.19 -6.44 14.36
N ASP A 273 -18.25 -7.33 14.05
CA ASP A 273 -17.91 -8.49 14.87
C ASP A 273 -16.75 -8.23 15.84
N MET A 274 -16.21 -7.00 15.87
CA MET A 274 -15.04 -6.67 16.67
C MET A 274 -15.43 -6.44 18.14
N ASP A 275 -14.99 -7.34 19.03
CA ASP A 275 -15.18 -7.19 20.48
C ASP A 275 -14.12 -6.26 21.08
N THR A 276 -14.52 -5.02 21.40
CA THR A 276 -13.67 -4.00 22.04
C THR A 276 -13.69 -4.04 23.57
N SER A 277 -14.48 -4.93 24.19
CA SER A 277 -14.72 -4.91 25.65
C SER A 277 -13.46 -5.09 26.49
N SER A 278 -12.47 -5.82 25.98
CA SER A 278 -11.18 -6.04 26.65
C SER A 278 -10.23 -4.83 26.57
N ALA A 279 -10.41 -3.95 25.58
CA ALA A 279 -9.59 -2.75 25.38
C ALA A 279 -10.10 -1.53 26.17
N GLU A 280 -11.41 -1.46 26.45
CA GLU A 280 -12.04 -0.33 27.16
C GLU A 280 -11.70 -0.25 28.66
N VAL A 281 -11.11 -1.31 29.23
CA VAL A 281 -10.77 -1.36 30.67
C VAL A 281 -9.60 -0.42 31.03
N GLY A 282 -8.86 0.11 30.04
CA GLY A 282 -7.70 1.00 30.24
C GLY A 282 -7.98 2.50 30.29
N ASP A 283 -9.10 2.97 29.75
CA ASP A 283 -9.42 4.40 29.54
C ASP A 283 -10.53 4.92 30.47
N ALA A 284 -10.50 4.55 31.75
CA ALA A 284 -11.40 5.18 32.72
C ALA A 284 -10.91 6.61 33.05
N PRO A 285 -11.75 7.66 32.87
CA PRO A 285 -11.38 9.02 33.27
C PRO A 285 -11.21 9.07 34.78
N THR A 286 -10.01 9.43 35.25
CA THR A 286 -9.74 9.74 36.66
C THR A 286 -10.51 11.01 37.03
N ASN A 287 -11.74 10.82 37.48
CA ASN A 287 -12.58 11.89 37.99
C ASN A 287 -12.00 12.33 39.35
N THR A 288 -11.07 13.29 39.32
CA THR A 288 -10.57 13.98 40.51
C THR A 288 -11.59 15.03 40.94
N SER A 289 -12.71 14.57 41.51
CA SER A 289 -13.58 15.45 42.28
C SER A 289 -12.91 15.75 43.61
N LYS A 290 -12.34 16.96 43.71
CA LYS A 290 -12.03 17.64 44.96
C LYS A 290 -13.26 17.62 45.86
N THR A 291 -13.09 17.18 47.10
CA THR A 291 -13.99 17.52 48.20
C THR A 291 -13.23 18.45 49.14
N GLU A 292 -13.79 19.64 49.30
CA GLU A 292 -13.47 20.63 50.34
C GLU A 292 -13.80 20.10 51.75
#